data_AF-A0A1M6T443-F1
#
_entry.id   AF-A0A1M6T443-F1
#
_cell.length_a   1.000
_cell.length_b   1.000
_cell.length_c   1.000
_cell.angle_alpha   90.00
_cell.angle_beta   90.00
_cell.angle_gamma   90.00
#
_symmetry.space_group_name_H-M   'P 1'
#
loop_
_entity.id
_entity.type
_entity.pdbx_description
1 polymer ?
#
loop_
_entity_poly.entity_id
_entity_poly.type
_entity_poly.pdbx_seq_one_letter_code
_entity_poly.pdbx_strand_id
1 'polypeptide(L)'
;MEKRYNKLYLPIIQKIFTIISCILIILSLGLEAASKKSMGVYRDLVFRKGLLENTILSSNLLNLYKWFLIAGIGSCAVIIILKRIYIIDRMKKYIKATMALSIILLIMILFYNRVGLTAYPLMVVSIGITVVLRYIMIILSRILNREFLYL
;
A
#
# COMPACT_ATOMS: atom_id res chain seq x y z
N MET A 1 3.07 33.41 2.36
CA MET A 1 4.23 32.51 2.11
C MET A 1 3.90 31.02 2.32
N GLU A 2 2.88 30.71 3.11
CA GLU A 2 2.40 29.34 3.41
C GLU A 2 1.97 28.52 2.17
N LYS A 3 1.40 29.20 1.15
CA LYS A 3 1.00 28.60 -0.15
C LYS A 3 2.14 27.97 -0.96
N ARG A 4 3.40 28.40 -0.79
CA ARG A 4 4.58 27.84 -1.50
C ARG A 4 5.19 26.65 -0.77
N TYR A 5 5.19 26.68 0.57
CA TYR A 5 5.68 25.57 1.40
C TYR A 5 4.86 24.31 1.11
N ASN A 6 3.54 24.37 1.21
CA ASN A 6 2.70 23.18 1.03
C ASN A 6 2.77 22.55 -0.39
N LYS A 7 3.08 23.36 -1.42
CA LYS A 7 3.23 22.89 -2.81
C LYS A 7 4.58 22.20 -3.10
N LEU A 8 5.63 22.51 -2.31
CA LEU A 8 6.98 21.98 -2.51
C LEU A 8 7.27 20.74 -1.64
N TYR A 9 6.77 20.71 -0.40
CA TYR A 9 7.04 19.60 0.52
C TYR A 9 6.21 18.35 0.18
N LEU A 10 4.98 18.52 -0.32
CA LEU A 10 4.10 17.43 -0.71
C LEU A 10 4.71 16.48 -1.77
N PRO A 11 5.30 16.96 -2.88
CA PRO A 11 5.98 16.08 -3.83
C PRO A 11 7.28 15.47 -3.30
N ILE A 12 7.97 16.12 -2.34
CA ILE A 12 9.18 15.57 -1.71
C ILE A 12 8.81 14.40 -0.81
N ILE A 13 7.83 14.57 0.07
CA ILE A 13 7.29 13.53 0.95
C ILE A 13 6.77 12.34 0.13
N GLN A 14 6.11 12.59 -1.00
CA GLN A 14 5.68 11.53 -1.93
C GLN A 14 6.84 10.72 -2.50
N LYS A 15 7.92 11.38 -2.93
CA LYS A 15 9.10 10.68 -3.43
C LYS A 15 9.72 9.81 -2.34
N ILE A 16 9.86 10.34 -1.13
CA ILE A 16 10.41 9.59 0.01
C ILE A 16 9.55 8.36 0.31
N PHE A 17 8.22 8.50 0.43
CA PHE A 17 7.34 7.35 0.66
C PHE A 17 7.40 6.31 -0.46
N THR A 18 7.52 6.76 -1.72
CA THR A 18 7.65 5.84 -2.86
C THR A 18 8.96 5.06 -2.79
N ILE A 19 10.08 5.73 -2.46
CA ILE A 19 11.39 5.10 -2.29
C ILE A 19 11.34 4.08 -1.15
N ILE A 20 10.79 4.45 0.01
CA ILE A 20 10.64 3.54 1.16
C ILE A 20 9.82 2.31 0.77
N SER A 21 8.71 2.50 0.05
CA SER A 21 7.86 1.40 -0.42
C SER A 21 8.61 0.45 -1.36
N CYS A 22 9.39 0.98 -2.31
CA CYS A 22 10.22 0.17 -3.19
C CYS A 22 11.28 -0.62 -2.43
N ILE A 23 11.96 0.01 -1.47
CA ILE A 23 12.98 -0.64 -0.64
C ILE A 23 12.34 -1.80 0.14
N LEU A 24 11.18 -1.60 0.75
CA LEU A 24 10.47 -2.66 1.49
C LEU A 24 10.12 -3.87 0.60
N ILE A 25 9.66 -3.62 -0.62
CA ILE A 25 9.34 -4.68 -1.59
C ILE A 25 10.62 -5.42 -2.00
N ILE A 26 11.67 -4.70 -2.36
CA ILE A 26 12.96 -5.30 -2.77
C ILE A 26 13.56 -6.13 -1.63
N LEU A 27 13.52 -5.63 -0.39
CA LEU A 27 13.99 -6.36 0.79
C LEU A 27 13.19 -7.65 0.99
N SER A 28 11.86 -7.60 0.86
CA SER A 28 11.03 -8.80 1.01
C SER A 28 11.32 -9.88 -0.04
N LEU A 29 11.61 -9.48 -1.28
CA LEU A 29 12.06 -10.38 -2.34
C LEU A 29 13.47 -10.91 -2.09
N GLY A 30 14.38 -10.05 -1.61
CA GLY A 30 15.75 -10.42 -1.24
C GLY A 30 15.80 -11.42 -0.09
N LEU A 31 14.91 -11.28 0.91
CA LEU A 31 14.76 -12.22 2.02
C LEU A 31 14.34 -13.62 1.55
N GLU A 32 13.42 -13.71 0.60
CA GLU A 32 13.04 -14.99 -0.01
C GLU A 32 14.18 -15.61 -0.82
N ALA A 33 14.97 -14.80 -1.54
CA ALA A 33 16.15 -15.30 -2.24
C ALA A 33 17.23 -15.78 -1.27
N ALA A 34 17.42 -15.07 -0.15
CA ALA A 34 18.37 -15.42 0.89
C ALA A 34 17.94 -16.67 1.68
N SER A 35 16.63 -16.88 1.91
CA SER A 35 16.11 -18.06 2.61
C SER A 35 16.45 -19.35 1.87
N LYS A 36 16.48 -19.31 0.53
CA LYS A 36 16.89 -20.44 -0.32
C LYS A 36 18.39 -20.77 -0.23
N LYS A 37 19.23 -19.82 0.19
CA LYS A 37 20.69 -19.97 0.28
C LYS A 37 21.18 -20.18 1.72
N SER A 38 20.44 -19.70 2.72
CA SER A 38 20.82 -19.73 4.12
C SER A 38 19.72 -20.30 5.00
N MET A 39 20.00 -21.46 5.60
CA MET A 39 19.08 -22.14 6.51
C MET A 39 18.78 -21.33 7.78
N GLY A 40 19.70 -20.47 8.21
CA GLY A 40 19.48 -19.53 9.31
C GLY A 40 18.40 -18.50 8.99
N VAL A 41 18.44 -17.93 7.78
CA VAL A 41 17.43 -16.97 7.29
C VAL A 41 16.08 -17.65 7.09
N TYR A 42 16.09 -18.87 6.55
CA TYR A 42 14.87 -19.69 6.43
C TYR A 42 14.20 -19.92 7.80
N ARG A 43 14.97 -20.34 8.81
CA ARG A 43 14.44 -20.60 10.16
C ARG A 43 13.86 -19.34 10.81
N ASP A 44 14.54 -18.20 10.66
CA ASP A 44 14.04 -16.91 11.15
C ASP A 44 12.73 -16.50 10.45
N LEU A 45 12.64 -16.68 9.12
CA LEU A 45 11.43 -16.38 8.36
C LEU A 45 10.25 -17.27 8.74
N VAL A 46 10.47 -18.56 8.99
CA VAL A 46 9.42 -19.48 9.47
C VAL A 46 8.91 -19.05 10.84
N PHE A 47 9.81 -18.68 11.75
CA PHE A 47 9.42 -18.18 13.07
C PHE A 47 8.61 -16.88 12.97
N ARG A 48 9.07 -15.91 12.18
CA ARG A 48 8.36 -14.64 11.94
C ARG A 48 7.02 -14.84 11.23
N LYS A 49 6.94 -15.80 10.30
CA LYS A 49 5.69 -16.18 9.64
C LYS A 49 4.66 -16.63 10.68
N GLY A 50 5.03 -17.55 11.58
CA GLY A 50 4.13 -17.99 12.64
C GLY A 50 3.67 -16.86 13.56
N LEU A 51 4.59 -15.95 13.93
CA LEU A 51 4.22 -14.76 14.71
C LEU A 51 3.23 -13.86 13.95
N LEU A 52 3.48 -13.58 12.68
CA LEU A 52 2.64 -12.72 11.86
C LEU A 52 1.25 -13.33 11.64
N GLU A 53 1.17 -14.64 11.36
CA GLU A 53 -0.10 -15.36 11.17
C GLU A 53 -0.95 -15.38 12.44
N ASN A 54 -0.33 -15.47 13.61
CA ASN A 54 -1.05 -15.46 14.89
C ASN A 54 -1.43 -14.04 15.37
N THR A 55 -0.80 -12.99 14.82
CA THR A 55 -1.02 -11.60 15.25
C THR A 55 -1.75 -10.79 14.18
N ILE A 56 -1.01 -10.25 13.21
CA ILE A 56 -1.48 -9.23 12.25
C ILE A 56 -2.18 -9.87 11.04
N LEU A 57 -1.78 -11.08 10.65
CA LEU A 57 -2.30 -11.81 9.50
C LEU A 57 -3.17 -13.00 9.92
N SER A 58 -3.86 -12.88 11.06
CA SER A 58 -4.83 -13.87 11.49
C SER A 58 -6.01 -13.96 10.51
N SER A 59 -6.65 -15.12 10.41
CA SER A 59 -7.71 -15.35 9.41
C SER A 59 -8.87 -14.34 9.52
N ASN A 60 -9.22 -13.94 10.75
CA ASN A 60 -10.23 -12.91 10.99
C ASN A 60 -9.78 -11.54 10.48
N LEU A 61 -8.55 -11.12 10.78
CA LEU A 61 -8.01 -9.83 10.33
C LEU A 61 -7.82 -9.80 8.81
N LEU A 62 -7.35 -10.89 8.20
CA LEU A 62 -7.24 -11.01 6.74
C LEU A 62 -8.60 -10.81 6.06
N ASN A 63 -9.68 -11.37 6.61
CA ASN A 63 -11.01 -11.17 6.06
C ASN A 63 -11.45 -9.70 6.18
N LEU A 64 -11.17 -9.08 7.32
CA LEU A 64 -11.45 -7.67 7.57
C LEU A 64 -10.65 -6.76 6.62
N TYR A 65 -9.38 -7.09 6.32
CA TYR A 65 -8.58 -6.39 5.31
C TYR A 65 -9.13 -6.53 3.90
N LYS A 66 -9.69 -7.69 3.51
CA LYS A 66 -10.38 -7.85 2.21
C LYS A 66 -11.53 -6.86 2.09
N TRP A 67 -12.38 -6.77 3.11
CA TRP A 67 -13.51 -5.84 3.12
C TRP A 67 -13.05 -4.38 3.04
N PHE A 68 -12.01 -4.00 3.79
CA PHE A 68 -11.45 -2.64 3.69
C PHE A 68 -10.87 -2.34 2.31
N LEU A 69 -10.19 -3.30 1.67
CA LEU A 69 -9.67 -3.09 0.31
C LEU A 69 -10.79 -2.95 -0.71
N ILE A 70 -11.83 -3.76 -0.61
CA ILE A 70 -13.01 -3.67 -1.49
C ILE A 70 -13.68 -2.31 -1.31
N ALA A 71 -13.91 -1.87 -0.07
CA ALA A 71 -14.47 -0.55 0.23
C ALA A 71 -13.56 0.58 -0.29
N GLY A 72 -12.25 0.45 -0.11
CA GLY A 72 -11.25 1.40 -0.60
C GLY A 72 -11.25 1.53 -2.13
N ILE A 73 -11.26 0.40 -2.85
CA ILE A 73 -11.34 0.36 -4.33
C ILE A 73 -12.66 0.98 -4.78
N GLY A 74 -13.78 0.61 -4.14
CA GLY A 74 -15.10 1.16 -4.41
C GLY A 74 -15.14 2.68 -4.24
N SER A 75 -14.57 3.19 -3.14
CA SER A 75 -14.48 4.64 -2.88
C SER A 75 -13.69 5.37 -3.97
N CYS A 76 -12.56 4.81 -4.43
CA CYS A 76 -11.79 5.38 -5.52
C CYS A 76 -12.56 5.37 -6.84
N ALA A 77 -13.32 4.30 -7.14
CA ALA A 77 -14.15 4.21 -8.33
C ALA A 77 -15.26 5.26 -8.33
N VAL A 78 -15.95 5.44 -7.20
CA VAL A 78 -16.97 6.49 -7.02
C VAL A 78 -16.36 7.89 -7.24
N ILE A 79 -15.15 8.15 -6.73
CA ILE A 79 -14.45 9.44 -6.95
C ILE A 79 -14.16 9.67 -8.44
N ILE A 80 -13.74 8.65 -9.18
CA ILE A 80 -13.48 8.77 -10.62
C ILE A 80 -14.76 9.07 -11.39
N ILE A 81 -15.87 8.38 -11.05
CA ILE A 81 -17.16 8.56 -11.72
C ILE A 81 -17.73 9.96 -11.43
N LEU A 82 -17.81 10.36 -10.15
CA LEU A 82 -18.40 11.64 -9.74
C LEU A 82 -17.58 12.85 -10.19
N LYS A 83 -16.25 12.78 -10.13
CA LYS A 83 -15.39 13.92 -10.50
C LYS A 83 -14.89 13.88 -11.94
N ARG A 84 -15.58 13.16 -12.84
CA ARG A 84 -15.22 13.05 -14.27
C ARG A 84 -14.98 14.41 -14.95
N ILE A 85 -15.57 15.48 -14.42
CA ILE A 85 -15.57 16.85 -14.97
C ILE A 85 -14.41 17.74 -14.43
N TYR A 86 -13.77 17.42 -13.29
CA TYR A 86 -12.86 18.39 -12.60
C TYR A 86 -11.57 17.78 -12.00
N ILE A 87 -11.13 16.59 -12.47
CA ILE A 87 -9.85 16.01 -12.01
C ILE A 87 -8.71 16.41 -12.96
N ILE A 88 -7.73 17.15 -12.40
CA ILE A 88 -6.41 17.41 -13.00
C ILE A 88 -5.72 16.07 -13.34
N ASP A 89 -5.20 15.91 -14.57
CA ASP A 89 -4.65 14.65 -15.09
C ASP A 89 -3.62 13.96 -14.17
N ARG A 90 -2.83 14.74 -13.42
CA ARG A 90 -1.91 14.18 -12.42
C ARG A 90 -2.63 13.31 -11.39
N MET A 91 -3.74 13.78 -10.80
CA MET A 91 -4.49 13.05 -9.77
C MET A 91 -5.11 11.76 -10.30
N LYS A 92 -5.50 11.70 -11.59
CA LYS A 92 -6.01 10.47 -12.21
C LYS A 92 -4.95 9.36 -12.23
N LYS A 93 -3.70 9.70 -12.58
CA LYS A 93 -2.59 8.72 -12.60
C LYS A 93 -2.34 8.14 -11.21
N TYR A 94 -2.41 8.97 -10.15
CA TYR A 94 -2.22 8.53 -8.77
C TYR A 94 -3.34 7.62 -8.27
N ILE A 95 -4.60 7.94 -8.57
CA ILE A 95 -5.75 7.09 -8.19
C ILE A 95 -5.65 5.74 -8.89
N LYS A 96 -5.37 5.72 -10.20
CA LYS A 96 -5.17 4.47 -10.96
C LYS A 96 -4.05 3.59 -10.39
N ALA A 97 -2.90 4.18 -10.06
CA ALA A 97 -1.79 3.44 -9.48
C ALA A 97 -2.12 2.87 -8.09
N THR A 98 -2.90 3.61 -7.29
CA THR A 98 -3.32 3.16 -5.96
C THR A 98 -4.38 2.06 -6.05
N MET A 99 -5.31 2.14 -7.01
CA MET A 99 -6.23 1.04 -7.34
C MET A 99 -5.47 -0.21 -7.75
N ALA A 100 -4.49 -0.10 -8.67
CA ALA A 100 -3.71 -1.24 -9.12
C ALA A 100 -2.99 -1.94 -7.96
N LEU A 101 -2.34 -1.19 -7.07
CA LEU A 101 -1.70 -1.76 -5.89
C LEU A 101 -2.70 -2.38 -4.90
N SER A 102 -3.87 -1.78 -4.73
CA SER A 102 -4.93 -2.33 -3.87
C SER A 102 -5.47 -3.64 -4.43
N ILE A 103 -5.59 -3.76 -5.75
CA ILE A 103 -5.97 -5.01 -6.43
C ILE A 103 -4.89 -6.07 -6.26
N ILE A 104 -3.61 -5.72 -6.43
CA ILE A 104 -2.48 -6.64 -6.20
C ILE A 104 -2.51 -7.17 -4.77
N LEU A 105 -2.69 -6.28 -3.78
CA LEU A 105 -2.79 -6.67 -2.38
C LEU A 105 -4.00 -7.57 -2.11
N LEU A 106 -5.16 -7.26 -2.72
CA LEU A 106 -6.36 -8.09 -2.61
C LEU A 106 -6.11 -9.49 -3.14
N ILE A 107 -5.47 -9.62 -4.31
CA ILE A 107 -5.07 -10.91 -4.88
C ILE A 107 -4.15 -11.65 -3.91
N MET A 108 -3.14 -10.97 -3.35
CA MET A 108 -2.24 -11.62 -2.40
C MET A 108 -2.96 -12.13 -1.15
N ILE A 109 -3.89 -11.35 -0.59
CA ILE A 109 -4.68 -11.76 0.57
C ILE A 109 -5.63 -12.92 0.23
N LEU A 110 -6.18 -12.98 -1.00
CA LEU A 110 -7.02 -14.08 -1.45
C LEU A 110 -6.25 -15.40 -1.58
N PHE A 111 -5.01 -15.33 -2.07
CA PHE A 111 -4.14 -16.50 -2.23
C PHE A 111 -3.23 -16.77 -1.02
N TYR A 112 -3.41 -16.06 0.09
CA TYR A 112 -2.53 -16.12 1.26
C TYR A 112 -2.27 -17.55 1.77
N ASN A 113 -3.34 -18.32 1.99
CA ASN A 113 -3.22 -19.69 2.48
C ASN A 113 -2.73 -20.70 1.42
N ARG A 114 -2.64 -20.30 0.15
CA ARG A 114 -2.23 -21.16 -0.97
C ARG A 114 -0.76 -20.99 -1.36
N VAL A 115 -0.11 -19.90 -0.94
CA VAL A 115 1.27 -19.59 -1.32
C VAL A 115 2.23 -20.12 -0.25
N GLY A 116 3.05 -21.09 -0.63
CA GLY A 116 4.04 -21.73 0.25
C GLY A 116 5.34 -20.95 0.48
N LEU A 117 5.46 -19.71 -0.02
CA LEU A 117 6.67 -18.91 0.12
C LEU A 117 6.87 -18.48 1.59
N THR A 118 8.11 -18.57 2.08
CA THR A 118 8.41 -18.27 3.49
C THR A 118 8.31 -16.79 3.82
N ALA A 119 8.73 -15.92 2.91
CA ALA A 119 8.66 -14.48 3.06
C ALA A 119 7.31 -13.89 2.58
N TYR A 120 6.34 -14.72 2.17
CA TYR A 120 5.02 -14.25 1.73
C TYR A 120 4.31 -13.33 2.72
N PRO A 121 4.28 -13.64 4.03
CA PRO A 121 3.67 -12.76 5.03
C PRO A 121 4.30 -11.37 5.04
N LEU A 122 5.63 -11.29 4.91
CA LEU A 122 6.35 -10.02 4.85
C LEU A 122 6.07 -9.25 3.57
N MET A 123 5.90 -9.94 2.44
CA MET A 123 5.48 -9.32 1.18
C MET A 123 4.06 -8.73 1.28
N VAL A 124 3.12 -9.45 1.92
CA VAL A 124 1.77 -8.93 2.13
C VAL A 124 1.78 -7.70 3.01
N VAL A 125 2.57 -7.72 4.10
CA VAL A 125 2.70 -6.56 5.00
C VAL A 125 3.36 -5.37 4.30
N SER A 126 4.42 -5.59 3.51
CA SER A 126 5.12 -4.49 2.81
C SER A 126 4.23 -3.79 1.79
N ILE A 127 3.46 -4.55 1.02
CA ILE A 127 2.47 -3.99 0.08
C ILE A 127 1.31 -3.36 0.84
N GLY A 128 0.86 -3.96 1.94
CA GLY A 128 -0.15 -3.41 2.85
C GLY A 128 0.20 -2.00 3.32
N ILE A 129 1.40 -1.83 3.88
CA ILE A 129 1.91 -0.52 4.33
C ILE A 129 1.95 0.47 3.15
N THR A 130 2.42 0.02 1.98
CA THR A 130 2.49 0.86 0.77
C THR A 130 1.12 1.37 0.34
N VAL A 131 0.09 0.53 0.40
CA VAL A 131 -1.30 0.89 0.07
C VAL A 131 -1.84 1.90 1.08
N VAL A 132 -1.65 1.68 2.38
CA VAL A 132 -2.09 2.60 3.44
C VAL A 132 -1.44 3.98 3.27
N LEU A 133 -0.12 4.04 3.07
CA LEU A 133 0.59 5.30 2.84
C LEU A 133 0.05 6.06 1.62
N ARG A 134 -0.29 5.36 0.54
CA ARG A 134 -0.89 5.98 -0.65
C ARG A 134 -2.29 6.51 -0.38
N TYR A 135 -3.12 5.80 0.39
CA TYR A 135 -4.44 6.29 0.79
C TYR A 135 -4.33 7.57 1.63
N ILE A 136 -3.44 7.60 2.63
CA ILE A 136 -3.18 8.79 3.44
C ILE A 136 -2.76 9.96 2.54
N MET A 137 -1.90 9.71 1.56
CA MET A 137 -1.46 10.73 0.60
C MET A 137 -2.62 11.29 -0.25
N ILE A 138 -3.55 10.44 -0.68
CA ILE A 138 -4.74 10.87 -1.44
C ILE A 138 -5.63 11.76 -0.55
N ILE A 139 -5.79 11.42 0.72
CA ILE A 139 -6.57 12.21 1.67
C ILE A 139 -5.89 13.56 1.93
N LEU A 140 -4.60 13.57 2.27
CA LEU A 140 -3.82 14.79 2.50
C LEU A 140 -3.85 15.72 1.29
N SER A 141 -3.60 15.19 0.09
CA SER A 141 -3.64 15.98 -1.15
C SER A 141 -5.04 16.55 -1.43
N ARG A 142 -6.11 15.88 -1.02
CA ARG A 142 -7.49 16.39 -1.14
C ARG A 142 -7.79 17.49 -0.13
N ILE A 143 -7.34 17.34 1.12
CA ILE A 143 -7.52 18.34 2.19
C ILE A 143 -6.79 19.63 1.80
N LEU A 144 -5.50 19.52 1.47
CA LEU A 144 -4.68 20.65 1.04
C LEU A 144 -5.27 21.37 -0.19
N ASN A 145 -5.80 20.62 -1.16
CA ASN A 145 -6.34 21.20 -2.39
C ASN A 145 -7.75 21.78 -2.21
N ARG A 146 -8.50 21.39 -1.16
CA ARG A 146 -9.79 22.01 -0.80
C ARG A 146 -9.61 23.41 -0.24
N GLU A 147 -8.54 23.67 0.52
CA GLU A 147 -8.22 25.03 1.01
C GLU A 147 -7.88 26.01 -0.11
N PHE A 148 -7.58 25.53 -1.32
CA PHE A 148 -7.31 26.35 -2.50
C PHE A 148 -8.54 26.66 -3.35
N LEU A 149 -9.70 26.06 -3.08
CA LEU A 149 -10.92 26.25 -3.88
C LEU A 149 -11.93 27.23 -3.25
N TYR A 150 -11.61 27.78 -2.07
CA TYR A 150 -12.43 28.77 -1.34
C TYR A 150 -11.68 30.10 -1.10
N LEU A 151 -10.59 30.34 -1.83
CA LEU A 151 -9.80 31.57 -1.89
C LEU A 151 -9.54 31.93 -3.34
#